data_AF-A0A2V9EJS8-F1
#
_entry.id   AF-A0A2V9EJS8-F1
#
_cell.length_a   1.000
_cell.length_b   1.000
_cell.length_c   1.000
_cell.angle_alpha   90.00
_cell.angle_beta   90.00
_cell.angle_gamma   90.00
#
_symmetry.space_group_name_H-M   'P 1'
#
loop_
_entity.id
_entity.type
_entity.pdbx_description
1 polymer ?
#
loop_
_entity_poly.entity_id
_entity_poly.type
_entity_poly.pdbx_seq_one_letter_code
_entity_poly.pdbx_strand_id
1 'polypeptide(L)'
;MIRSSRFVVVLLATLLSLATLTKAGPPLICHSVEIGAAKSLPWISHDWNLSGGETYDTKNLVRDTLEILAPDTPVLVRMETLRRATLYARKDSRAAKELLARLHARATSAESSGRPDALAWFDVGYLAEAYKQWIGQSWMKVAKDEQNPAAGVDGYALVKKAIGLRGSDPQMEFAAALITLSGPAEEHRQHALNAIAGARIDPLLAQNLAMRFAGPQSQTISEMLAKNSAPN
;
A
#
# COMPACT_ATOMS: atom_id res chain seq x y z
N MET A 1 -44.62 -61.80 -7.73
CA MET A 1 -43.15 -61.70 -7.96
C MET A 1 -42.78 -60.22 -7.80
N ILE A 2 -42.67 -59.67 -6.59
CA ILE A 2 -41.47 -59.55 -5.71
C ILE A 2 -40.23 -58.93 -6.39
N ARG A 3 -39.99 -57.64 -6.05
CA ARG A 3 -38.70 -56.90 -5.84
C ARG A 3 -37.74 -56.71 -7.02
N SER A 4 -37.05 -55.58 -7.23
CA SER A 4 -36.84 -54.33 -6.48
C SER A 4 -36.17 -53.32 -7.44
N SER A 5 -36.70 -52.09 -7.55
CA SER A 5 -35.97 -50.92 -8.04
C SER A 5 -35.23 -50.27 -6.89
N ARG A 6 -33.88 -50.30 -6.89
CA ARG A 6 -32.99 -49.43 -6.09
C ARG A 6 -31.59 -49.43 -6.74
N PHE A 7 -31.05 -48.29 -7.18
CA PHE A 7 -29.94 -47.51 -6.57
C PHE A 7 -29.09 -47.00 -7.76
N VAL A 8 -28.42 -45.85 -7.85
CA VAL A 8 -28.07 -44.72 -6.97
C VAL A 8 -27.58 -43.59 -7.89
N VAL A 9 -27.88 -42.34 -7.54
CA VAL A 9 -27.34 -41.09 -8.10
C VAL A 9 -25.87 -40.94 -7.69
N VAL A 10 -24.95 -40.65 -8.62
CA VAL A 10 -23.76 -39.82 -8.33
C VAL A 10 -23.43 -38.94 -9.55
N LEU A 11 -23.85 -37.68 -9.46
CA LEU A 11 -23.20 -36.54 -10.11
C LEU A 11 -21.85 -36.30 -9.40
N LEU A 12 -20.76 -36.02 -10.14
CA LEU A 12 -19.85 -34.95 -9.72
C LEU A 12 -19.00 -34.45 -10.89
N ALA A 13 -19.22 -33.19 -11.22
CA ALA A 13 -18.55 -32.44 -12.27
C ALA A 13 -17.09 -32.18 -11.90
N THR A 14 -16.16 -32.65 -12.74
CA THR A 14 -14.75 -32.25 -12.71
C THR A 14 -14.57 -30.95 -13.48
N LEU A 15 -15.09 -29.85 -12.94
CA LEU A 15 -14.67 -28.49 -13.32
C LEU A 15 -13.32 -28.21 -12.65
N LEU A 16 -12.22 -28.57 -13.31
CA LEU A 16 -10.91 -28.01 -12.99
C LEU A 16 -10.96 -26.51 -13.27
N SER A 17 -11.27 -25.73 -12.23
CA SER A 17 -11.03 -24.29 -12.24
C SER A 17 -9.52 -24.09 -12.26
N LEU A 18 -8.96 -23.76 -13.43
CA LEU A 18 -7.66 -23.11 -13.49
C LEU A 18 -7.82 -21.78 -12.76
N ALA A 19 -7.53 -21.75 -11.45
CA ALA A 19 -7.35 -20.52 -10.72
C ALA A 19 -6.16 -19.82 -11.37
N THR A 20 -6.45 -18.87 -12.27
CA THR A 20 -5.45 -17.95 -12.74
C THR A 20 -4.94 -17.21 -11.52
N LEU A 21 -3.68 -17.45 -11.16
CA LEU A 21 -2.96 -16.59 -10.23
C LEU A 21 -2.98 -15.20 -10.88
N THR A 22 -3.91 -14.35 -10.46
CA THR A 22 -3.82 -12.93 -10.75
C THR A 22 -2.54 -12.49 -10.06
N LYS A 23 -1.49 -12.26 -10.84
CA LYS A 23 -0.27 -11.63 -10.35
C LYS A 23 -0.72 -10.25 -9.89
N ALA A 24 -0.99 -10.12 -8.59
CA ALA A 24 -1.39 -8.87 -8.00
C ALA A 24 -0.39 -7.80 -8.46
N GLY A 25 -0.88 -6.75 -9.12
CA GLY A 25 -0.01 -5.69 -9.62
C GLY A 25 0.71 -4.98 -8.46
N PRO A 26 1.58 -4.00 -8.75
CA PRO A 26 2.46 -3.42 -7.74
C PRO A 26 1.70 -3.01 -6.46
N PRO A 27 2.05 -3.57 -5.29
CA PRO A 27 1.17 -3.61 -4.12
C PRO A 27 0.80 -2.22 -3.58
N LEU A 28 1.68 -1.23 -3.74
CA LEU A 28 1.46 0.14 -3.27
C LEU A 28 0.51 0.93 -4.18
N ILE A 29 0.26 0.43 -5.39
CA ILE A 29 -0.49 1.15 -6.44
C ILE A 29 -1.83 0.48 -6.74
N CYS A 30 -1.80 -0.84 -6.92
CA CYS A 30 -2.91 -1.57 -7.54
C CYS A 30 -4.16 -1.72 -6.69
N HIS A 31 -4.07 -1.49 -5.38
CA HIS A 31 -5.26 -1.49 -4.53
C HIS A 31 -5.25 -0.26 -3.64
N SER A 32 -6.44 0.25 -3.35
CA SER A 32 -6.67 1.35 -2.42
C SER A 32 -6.30 0.95 -0.99
N VAL A 33 -5.97 1.96 -0.19
CA VAL A 33 -5.94 1.85 1.26
C VAL A 33 -7.27 2.40 1.78
N GLU A 34 -7.94 1.64 2.63
CA GLU A 34 -9.20 2.04 3.24
C GLU A 34 -8.95 3.09 4.33
N ILE A 35 -9.70 4.18 4.29
CA ILE A 35 -9.49 5.39 5.07
C ILE A 35 -10.75 5.84 5.83
N GLY A 36 -11.79 5.02 5.83
CA GLY A 36 -13.08 5.32 6.43
C GLY A 36 -13.75 6.52 5.76
N ALA A 37 -14.27 7.45 6.57
CA ALA A 37 -14.90 8.67 6.08
C ALA A 37 -13.89 9.82 5.78
N ALA A 38 -12.58 9.57 5.93
CA ALA A 38 -11.57 10.58 5.66
C ALA A 38 -11.52 10.93 4.16
N LYS A 39 -11.03 12.14 3.87
CA LYS A 39 -10.86 12.61 2.48
C LYS A 39 -9.40 12.49 2.06
N SER A 40 -9.20 12.19 0.78
CA SER A 40 -7.90 12.20 0.11
C SER A 40 -8.03 13.00 -1.20
N LEU A 41 -6.98 12.99 -2.04
CA LEU A 41 -7.04 13.53 -3.38
C LEU A 41 -8.28 12.97 -4.11
N PRO A 42 -8.97 13.76 -4.94
CA PRO A 42 -10.07 13.25 -5.76
C PRO A 42 -9.64 11.98 -6.49
N TRP A 43 -10.54 11.01 -6.60
CA TRP A 43 -10.34 9.79 -7.37
C TRP A 43 -11.70 9.22 -7.67
N ILE A 44 -12.03 9.11 -8.96
CA ILE A 44 -13.38 8.79 -9.43
C ILE A 44 -13.46 7.30 -9.83
N SER A 45 -12.31 6.68 -10.14
CA SER A 45 -12.20 5.27 -10.47
C SER A 45 -12.16 4.36 -9.23
N HIS A 46 -12.80 3.20 -9.25
CA HIS A 46 -12.56 2.16 -8.25
C HIS A 46 -11.32 1.31 -8.58
N ASP A 47 -10.76 1.48 -9.78
CA ASP A 47 -9.58 0.76 -10.26
C ASP A 47 -8.29 1.60 -10.10
N TRP A 48 -7.14 0.93 -10.11
CA TRP A 48 -5.81 1.54 -10.15
C TRP A 48 -5.49 2.21 -11.49
N ASN A 49 -6.24 1.87 -12.53
CA ASN A 49 -6.08 2.51 -13.82
C ASN A 49 -6.76 3.87 -13.79
N LEU A 50 -6.01 4.92 -14.12
CA LEU A 50 -6.58 6.24 -14.42
C LEU A 50 -7.57 6.05 -15.57
N SER A 51 -8.86 5.98 -15.25
CA SER A 51 -9.89 5.98 -16.29
C SER A 51 -9.88 7.34 -16.99
N GLY A 52 -10.36 7.40 -18.23
CA GLY A 52 -10.44 8.65 -18.99
C GLY A 52 -11.36 9.71 -18.39
N GLY A 53 -12.07 9.41 -17.29
CA GLY A 53 -12.95 10.34 -16.57
C GLY A 53 -12.26 11.18 -15.49
N GLU A 54 -10.97 10.95 -15.22
CA GLU A 54 -10.22 11.73 -14.24
C GLU A 54 -9.96 13.16 -14.75
N THR A 55 -10.56 14.16 -14.09
CA THR A 55 -10.50 15.59 -14.46
C THR A 55 -9.64 16.42 -13.51
N TYR A 56 -8.90 15.77 -12.61
CA TYR A 56 -8.02 16.44 -11.66
C TYR A 56 -6.88 17.19 -12.36
N ASP A 57 -6.71 18.48 -12.05
CA ASP A 57 -5.63 19.31 -12.59
C ASP A 57 -4.32 19.07 -11.80
N THR A 58 -3.37 18.38 -12.44
CA THR A 58 -2.08 18.01 -11.82
C THR A 58 -1.23 19.20 -11.40
N LYS A 59 -1.52 20.43 -11.87
CA LYS A 59 -0.88 21.65 -11.36
C LYS A 59 -1.15 21.89 -9.88
N ASN A 60 -2.25 21.37 -9.36
CA ASN A 60 -2.59 21.46 -7.93
C ASN A 60 -2.02 20.30 -7.10
N LEU A 61 -1.44 19.27 -7.75
CA LEU A 61 -1.06 18.01 -7.13
C LEU A 61 -0.19 18.20 -5.89
N VAL A 62 0.87 19.00 -6.00
CA VAL A 62 1.81 19.22 -4.91
C VAL A 62 1.13 19.92 -3.74
N ARG A 63 0.38 21.00 -4.00
CA ARG A 63 -0.31 21.79 -2.99
C ARG A 63 -1.31 20.94 -2.23
N ASP A 64 -2.23 20.31 -2.95
CA ASP A 64 -3.33 19.55 -2.35
C ASP A 64 -2.80 18.33 -1.59
N THR A 65 -1.77 17.67 -2.10
CA THR A 65 -1.10 16.56 -1.38
C THR A 65 -0.52 17.04 -0.06
N LEU A 66 0.22 18.16 -0.05
CA LEU A 66 0.83 18.67 1.18
C LEU A 66 -0.20 19.17 2.20
N GLU A 67 -1.31 19.75 1.73
CA GLU A 67 -2.43 20.16 2.58
C GLU A 67 -3.08 18.96 3.26
N ILE A 68 -3.31 17.87 2.53
CA ILE A 68 -3.86 16.64 3.11
C ILE A 68 -2.86 15.98 4.05
N LEU A 69 -1.54 16.05 3.80
CA LEU A 69 -0.50 15.47 4.64
C LEU A 69 -0.13 16.34 5.86
N ALA A 70 -1.08 17.15 6.36
CA ALA A 70 -0.98 17.94 7.59
C ALA A 70 -0.58 17.07 8.81
N PRO A 71 0.01 17.63 9.89
CA PRO A 71 0.60 16.85 10.97
C PRO A 71 -0.32 15.82 11.65
N ASP A 72 -1.61 16.11 11.75
CA ASP A 72 -2.63 15.26 12.39
C ASP A 72 -3.21 14.17 11.47
N THR A 73 -2.83 14.14 10.19
CA THR A 73 -3.32 13.15 9.24
C THR A 73 -2.90 11.71 9.62
N PRO A 74 -3.86 10.77 9.74
CA PRO A 74 -3.58 9.36 10.04
C PRO A 74 -2.74 8.66 8.96
N VAL A 75 -1.96 7.64 9.33
CA VAL A 75 -1.01 6.97 8.40
C VAL A 75 -1.73 6.35 7.21
N LEU A 76 -2.84 5.64 7.43
CA LEU A 76 -3.62 5.07 6.32
C LEU A 76 -4.11 6.14 5.32
N VAL A 77 -4.49 7.34 5.80
CA VAL A 77 -4.87 8.47 4.94
C VAL A 77 -3.66 8.98 4.15
N ARG A 78 -2.49 9.07 4.77
CA ARG A 78 -1.24 9.42 4.08
C ARG A 78 -0.91 8.43 2.99
N MET A 79 -1.01 7.12 3.28
CA MET A 79 -0.76 6.05 2.31
C MET A 79 -1.67 6.14 1.08
N GLU A 80 -2.98 6.31 1.28
CA GLU A 80 -3.93 6.46 0.16
C GLU A 80 -3.68 7.75 -0.64
N THR A 81 -3.36 8.85 0.06
CA THR A 81 -3.05 10.14 -0.56
C THR A 81 -1.80 10.05 -1.43
N LEU A 82 -0.73 9.44 -0.92
CA LEU A 82 0.52 9.25 -1.67
C LEU A 82 0.35 8.25 -2.82
N ARG A 83 -0.50 7.24 -2.67
CA ARG A 83 -0.88 6.35 -3.77
C ARG A 83 -1.57 7.11 -4.91
N ARG A 84 -2.63 7.87 -4.60
CA ARG A 84 -3.33 8.70 -5.60
C ARG A 84 -2.41 9.75 -6.21
N ALA A 85 -1.55 10.36 -5.39
CA ALA A 85 -0.57 11.33 -5.87
C ALA A 85 0.41 10.70 -6.86
N THR A 86 0.84 9.46 -6.62
CA THR A 86 1.69 8.69 -7.54
C THR A 86 1.00 8.41 -8.86
N LEU A 87 -0.29 8.07 -8.80
CA LEU A 87 -1.08 7.83 -10.00
C LEU A 87 -1.16 9.10 -10.86
N TYR A 88 -1.46 10.25 -10.28
CA TYR A 88 -1.49 11.53 -11.00
C TYR A 88 -0.10 11.99 -11.48
N ALA A 89 0.93 11.87 -10.63
CA ALA A 89 2.31 12.25 -10.92
C ALA A 89 2.89 11.53 -12.13
N ARG A 90 2.39 10.34 -12.46
CA ARG A 90 2.80 9.59 -13.66
C ARG A 90 2.70 10.39 -14.95
N LYS A 91 1.72 11.30 -15.08
CA LYS A 91 1.52 12.12 -16.28
C LYS A 91 2.17 13.50 -16.19
N ASP A 92 2.80 13.82 -15.07
CA ASP A 92 3.36 15.13 -14.77
C ASP A 92 4.69 14.98 -14.03
N SER A 93 5.76 14.78 -14.81
CA SER A 93 7.11 14.55 -14.28
C SER A 93 7.63 15.73 -13.47
N ARG A 94 7.15 16.96 -13.75
CA ARG A 94 7.47 18.15 -12.97
C ARG A 94 6.82 18.08 -11.58
N ALA A 95 5.53 17.79 -11.52
CA ALA A 95 4.83 17.62 -10.24
C ALA A 95 5.42 16.45 -9.43
N ALA A 96 5.83 15.35 -10.09
CA ALA A 96 6.48 14.22 -9.42
C ALA A 96 7.80 14.62 -8.72
N LYS A 97 8.68 15.33 -9.44
CA LYS A 97 9.94 15.85 -8.90
C LYS A 97 9.70 16.84 -7.78
N GLU A 98 8.79 17.78 -7.98
CA GLU A 98 8.49 18.80 -6.98
C GLU A 98 7.91 18.19 -5.69
N LEU A 99 6.96 17.26 -5.79
CA LEU A 99 6.36 16.62 -4.62
C LEU A 99 7.40 15.89 -3.79
N LEU A 100 8.25 15.06 -4.42
CA LEU A 100 9.30 14.34 -3.72
C LEU A 100 10.28 15.31 -3.03
N ALA A 101 10.70 16.36 -3.75
CA ALA A 101 11.61 17.37 -3.20
C ALA A 101 11.02 18.11 -2.00
N ARG A 102 9.73 18.50 -2.05
CA ARG A 102 9.08 19.21 -0.93
C ARG A 102 8.89 18.33 0.29
N LEU A 103 8.50 17.07 0.11
CA LEU A 103 8.41 16.12 1.23
C LEU A 103 9.77 15.89 1.86
N HIS A 104 10.82 15.70 1.05
CA HIS A 104 12.18 15.50 1.54
C HIS A 104 12.69 16.72 2.31
N ALA A 105 12.47 17.93 1.78
CA ALA A 105 12.82 19.18 2.45
C ALA A 105 12.09 19.35 3.79
N ARG A 106 10.81 18.97 3.88
CA ARG A 106 10.06 18.97 5.14
C ARG A 106 10.71 18.04 6.18
N ALA A 107 11.06 16.82 5.77
CA ALA A 107 11.68 15.83 6.66
C ALA A 107 13.07 16.27 7.16
N THR A 108 13.92 16.80 6.28
CA THR A 108 15.27 17.28 6.66
C THR A 108 15.23 18.60 7.44
N SER A 109 14.27 19.48 7.18
CA SER A 109 14.07 20.70 7.97
C SER A 109 13.66 20.37 9.41
N ALA A 110 12.78 19.38 9.61
CA ALA A 110 12.39 18.94 10.94
C ALA A 110 13.58 18.34 11.70
N GLU A 111 14.35 17.46 11.04
CA GLU A 111 15.55 16.84 11.62
C GLU A 111 16.62 17.88 11.99
N SER A 112 16.95 18.81 11.09
CA SER A 112 17.93 19.87 11.36
C SER A 112 17.49 20.85 12.47
N SER A 113 16.18 20.96 12.73
CA SER A 113 15.66 21.72 13.87
C SER A 113 15.70 20.97 15.21
N GLY A 114 16.31 19.78 15.26
CA GLY A 114 16.39 18.94 16.46
C GLY A 114 15.08 18.26 16.85
N ARG A 115 14.07 18.29 15.96
CA ARG A 115 12.74 17.70 16.19
C ARG A 115 12.39 16.80 15.01
N PRO A 116 13.05 15.63 14.86
CA PRO A 116 12.79 14.73 13.74
C PRO A 116 11.32 14.32 13.71
N ASP A 117 10.69 14.52 12.57
CA ASP A 117 9.27 14.21 12.35
C ASP A 117 9.13 12.85 11.67
N ALA A 118 8.60 11.88 12.42
CA ALA A 118 8.36 10.52 11.93
C ALA A 118 7.44 10.49 10.70
N LEU A 119 6.38 11.31 10.69
CA LEU A 119 5.42 11.34 9.59
C LEU A 119 6.04 11.98 8.34
N ALA A 120 6.89 12.99 8.52
CA ALA A 120 7.62 13.57 7.40
C ALA A 120 8.57 12.55 6.74
N TRP A 121 9.29 11.75 7.52
CA TRP A 121 10.14 10.67 7.00
C TRP A 121 9.32 9.55 6.34
N PHE A 122 8.18 9.20 6.94
CA PHE A 122 7.26 8.22 6.39
C PHE A 122 6.78 8.63 5.00
N ASP A 123 6.31 9.86 4.84
CA ASP A 123 5.72 10.34 3.59
C ASP A 123 6.74 10.32 2.43
N VAL A 124 8.00 10.68 2.70
CA VAL A 124 9.08 10.59 1.71
C VAL A 124 9.36 9.15 1.33
N GLY A 125 9.52 8.28 2.35
CA GLY A 125 9.86 6.88 2.13
C GLY A 125 8.78 6.12 1.36
N TYR A 126 7.51 6.30 1.77
CA TYR A 126 6.37 5.67 1.12
C TYR A 126 6.20 6.16 -0.32
N LEU A 127 6.32 7.47 -0.58
CA LEU A 127 6.23 8.01 -1.93
C LEU A 127 7.35 7.48 -2.83
N ALA A 128 8.58 7.40 -2.32
CA ALA A 128 9.71 6.88 -3.09
C ALA A 128 9.49 5.44 -3.54
N GLU A 129 8.97 4.57 -2.66
CA GLU A 129 8.65 3.19 -3.02
C GLU A 129 7.45 3.08 -3.97
N ALA A 130 6.42 3.92 -3.78
CA ALA A 130 5.30 4.00 -4.73
C ALA A 130 5.77 4.43 -6.13
N TYR A 131 6.66 5.43 -6.21
CA TYR A 131 7.25 5.88 -7.46
C TYR A 131 8.07 4.80 -8.14
N LYS A 132 8.88 4.03 -7.40
CA LYS A 132 9.60 2.87 -7.94
C LYS A 132 8.69 1.83 -8.56
N GLN A 133 7.50 1.62 -8.00
CA GLN A 133 6.53 0.67 -8.53
C GLN A 133 5.79 1.16 -9.78
N TRP A 134 5.70 2.47 -10.00
CA TRP A 134 4.79 3.04 -11.00
C TRP A 134 5.45 3.91 -12.07
N ILE A 135 6.43 4.73 -11.71
CA ILE A 135 7.07 5.71 -12.60
C ILE A 135 8.35 5.09 -13.20
N GLY A 136 8.58 5.31 -14.49
CA GLY A 136 9.78 4.81 -15.19
C GLY A 136 9.79 3.30 -15.47
N GLN A 137 8.63 2.64 -15.36
CA GLN A 137 8.50 1.22 -15.65
C GLN A 137 8.56 0.94 -17.16
N SER A 138 9.32 -0.07 -17.57
CA SER A 138 9.61 -0.39 -18.98
C SER A 138 8.38 -0.79 -19.81
N TRP A 139 7.33 -1.32 -19.18
CA TRP A 139 6.06 -1.63 -19.83
C TRP A 139 5.23 -0.36 -20.13
N MET A 140 5.57 0.77 -19.53
CA MET A 140 5.08 2.07 -19.94
C MET A 140 6.05 2.60 -21.00
N LYS A 141 5.54 2.92 -22.19
CA LYS A 141 6.32 3.59 -23.25
C LYS A 141 6.59 5.05 -22.84
N VAL A 142 7.44 5.24 -21.83
CA VAL A 142 7.87 6.56 -21.36
C VAL A 142 9.11 6.99 -22.14
N ALA A 143 9.24 8.28 -22.40
CA ALA A 143 10.44 8.82 -23.03
C ALA A 143 11.67 8.57 -22.12
N LYS A 144 12.86 8.34 -22.71
CA LYS A 144 14.08 7.94 -21.99
C LYS A 144 14.52 8.94 -20.90
N ASP A 145 14.07 10.18 -21.00
CA ASP A 145 14.32 11.32 -20.12
C ASP A 145 13.34 11.44 -18.93
N GLU A 146 12.25 10.68 -18.93
CA GLU A 146 11.33 10.55 -17.79
C GLU A 146 11.78 9.44 -16.83
N GLN A 147 12.95 9.64 -16.24
CA GLN A 147 13.48 8.77 -15.20
C GLN A 147 12.71 8.97 -13.89
N ASN A 148 12.47 7.87 -13.17
CA ASN A 148 11.83 7.91 -11.86
C ASN A 148 12.59 8.89 -10.93
N PRO A 149 11.95 9.94 -10.39
CA PRO A 149 12.62 10.93 -9.55
C PRO A 149 13.08 10.37 -8.20
N ALA A 150 12.53 9.22 -7.78
CA ALA A 150 12.98 8.51 -6.58
C ALA A 150 14.12 7.51 -6.85
N ALA A 151 14.70 7.50 -8.06
CA ALA A 151 15.87 6.67 -8.35
C ALA A 151 17.03 7.04 -7.40
N GLY A 152 17.59 6.03 -6.72
CA GLY A 152 18.65 6.23 -5.72
C GLY A 152 18.17 6.58 -4.31
N VAL A 153 16.87 6.83 -4.10
CA VAL A 153 16.31 7.02 -2.75
C VAL A 153 15.97 5.65 -2.15
N ASP A 154 16.51 5.31 -0.99
CA ASP A 154 16.11 4.12 -0.23
C ASP A 154 14.85 4.42 0.61
N GLY A 155 13.68 4.34 -0.02
CA GLY A 155 12.41 4.68 0.63
C GLY A 155 12.06 3.74 1.78
N TYR A 156 12.40 2.45 1.66
CA TYR A 156 12.22 1.49 2.75
C TYR A 156 13.05 1.85 3.99
N ALA A 157 14.31 2.25 3.83
CA ALA A 157 15.12 2.73 4.96
C ALA A 157 14.50 3.96 5.63
N LEU A 158 13.92 4.89 4.86
CA LEU A 158 13.20 6.05 5.40
C LEU A 158 11.92 5.66 6.16
N VAL A 159 11.18 4.67 5.67
CA VAL A 159 10.01 4.12 6.40
C VAL A 159 10.46 3.45 7.70
N LYS A 160 11.54 2.65 7.69
CA LYS A 160 12.11 2.07 8.93
C LYS A 160 12.54 3.15 9.93
N LYS A 161 13.17 4.24 9.46
CA LYS A 161 13.50 5.40 10.28
C LYS A 161 12.24 5.99 10.93
N ALA A 162 11.18 6.19 10.16
CA ALA A 162 9.91 6.69 10.66
C ALA A 162 9.28 5.79 11.73
N ILE A 163 9.27 4.47 11.51
CA ILE A 163 8.79 3.48 12.49
C ILE A 163 9.58 3.60 13.81
N GLY A 164 10.91 3.71 13.72
CA GLY A 164 11.77 3.88 14.89
C GLY A 164 11.50 5.16 15.67
N LEU A 165 11.26 6.28 14.97
CA LEU A 165 10.90 7.56 15.58
C LEU A 165 9.51 7.55 16.25
N ARG A 166 8.59 6.72 15.74
CA ARG A 166 7.20 6.67 16.20
C ARG A 166 6.90 5.58 17.23
N GLY A 167 7.88 4.73 17.53
CA GLY A 167 7.74 3.66 18.52
C GLY A 167 6.91 2.48 18.01
N SER A 168 7.22 1.96 16.82
CA SER A 168 6.58 0.76 16.23
C SER A 168 5.09 0.94 15.89
N ASP A 169 4.76 2.04 15.22
CA ASP A 169 3.41 2.34 14.72
C ASP A 169 2.88 1.20 13.80
N PRO A 170 1.80 0.50 14.16
CA PRO A 170 1.30 -0.65 13.40
C PRO A 170 0.84 -0.34 11.97
N GLN A 171 0.38 0.88 11.70
CA GLN A 171 -0.01 1.29 10.35
C GLN A 171 1.23 1.54 9.47
N MET A 172 2.32 2.05 10.05
CA MET A 172 3.60 2.15 9.34
C MET A 172 4.23 0.77 9.10
N GLU A 173 4.06 -0.16 10.04
CA GLU A 173 4.47 -1.55 9.89
C GLU A 173 3.70 -2.23 8.74
N PHE A 174 2.40 -1.94 8.61
CA PHE A 174 1.61 -2.38 7.45
C PHE A 174 2.17 -1.84 6.13
N ALA A 175 2.53 -0.56 6.08
CA ALA A 175 3.18 0.01 4.90
C ALA A 175 4.52 -0.68 4.57
N ALA A 176 5.36 -0.95 5.58
CA ALA A 176 6.62 -1.66 5.42
C ALA A 176 6.42 -3.10 4.93
N ALA A 177 5.38 -3.79 5.40
CA ALA A 177 5.00 -5.12 4.90
C ALA A 177 4.61 -5.08 3.42
N LEU A 178 3.89 -4.05 2.96
CA LEU A 178 3.55 -3.89 1.54
C LEU A 178 4.78 -3.60 0.67
N ILE A 179 5.72 -2.77 1.17
CA ILE A 179 6.97 -2.44 0.47
C ILE A 179 7.83 -3.70 0.29
N THR A 180 7.90 -4.54 1.31
CA THR A 180 8.77 -5.73 1.35
C THR A 180 8.11 -7.00 0.79
N LEU A 181 6.90 -6.91 0.22
CA LEU A 181 6.15 -8.08 -0.29
C LEU A 181 6.93 -8.94 -1.30
N SER A 182 7.80 -8.32 -2.12
CA SER A 182 8.69 -9.02 -3.07
C SER A 182 10.15 -9.09 -2.61
N GLY A 183 10.42 -8.68 -1.37
CA GLY A 183 11.76 -8.63 -0.76
C GLY A 183 12.05 -9.85 0.13
N PRO A 184 13.03 -9.75 1.04
CA PRO A 184 13.37 -10.83 1.97
C PRO A 184 12.17 -11.25 2.82
N ALA A 185 11.87 -12.56 2.83
CA ALA A 185 10.69 -13.12 3.49
C ALA A 185 10.63 -12.79 4.99
N GLU A 186 11.77 -12.73 5.66
CA GLU A 186 11.84 -12.50 7.10
C GLU A 186 11.46 -11.06 7.48
N GLU A 187 11.97 -10.06 6.75
CA GLU A 187 11.60 -8.66 6.99
C GLU A 187 10.11 -8.43 6.74
N HIS A 188 9.60 -8.95 5.61
CA HIS A 188 8.17 -8.90 5.31
C HIS A 188 7.31 -9.52 6.42
N ARG A 189 7.67 -10.73 6.86
CA ARG A 189 6.97 -11.46 7.92
C ARG A 189 6.95 -10.67 9.22
N GLN A 190 8.08 -10.08 9.61
CA GLN A 190 8.15 -9.32 10.86
C GLN A 190 7.26 -8.08 10.83
N HIS A 191 7.31 -7.30 9.75
CA HIS A 191 6.43 -6.13 9.57
C HIS A 191 4.95 -6.52 9.56
N ALA A 192 4.60 -7.61 8.87
CA ALA A 192 3.23 -8.12 8.83
C ALA A 192 2.73 -8.51 10.24
N LEU A 193 3.56 -9.19 11.03
CA LEU A 193 3.21 -9.55 12.41
C LEU A 193 3.00 -8.33 13.31
N ASN A 194 3.86 -7.33 13.21
CA ASN A 194 3.73 -6.08 13.97
C ASN A 194 2.43 -5.34 13.61
N ALA A 195 2.10 -5.28 12.31
CA ALA A 195 0.83 -4.72 11.84
C ALA A 195 -0.39 -5.48 12.38
N ILE A 196 -0.36 -6.82 12.33
CA ILE A 196 -1.44 -7.70 12.83
C ILE A 196 -1.65 -7.53 14.34
N ALA A 197 -0.57 -7.34 15.11
CA ALA A 197 -0.67 -7.09 16.54
C ALA A 197 -1.47 -5.82 16.85
N GLY A 198 -1.24 -4.73 16.10
CA GLY A 198 -1.99 -3.47 16.24
C GLY A 198 -3.43 -3.54 15.74
N ALA A 199 -3.73 -4.39 14.76
CA ALA A 199 -5.06 -4.53 14.18
C ALA A 199 -6.14 -4.98 15.19
N ARG A 200 -5.75 -5.58 16.32
CA ARG A 200 -6.67 -5.99 17.40
C ARG A 200 -7.47 -4.82 18.00
N ILE A 201 -6.90 -3.62 17.94
CA ILE A 201 -7.50 -2.39 18.51
C ILE A 201 -7.73 -1.29 17.46
N ASP A 202 -7.40 -1.57 16.20
CA ASP A 202 -7.59 -0.67 15.06
C ASP A 202 -8.39 -1.41 13.96
N PRO A 203 -9.74 -1.26 13.96
CA PRO A 203 -10.60 -1.93 12.98
C PRO A 203 -10.30 -1.53 11.53
N LEU A 204 -9.82 -0.30 11.30
CA LEU A 204 -9.50 0.19 9.97
C LEU A 204 -8.22 -0.47 9.44
N LEU A 205 -7.22 -0.65 10.30
CA LEU A 205 -6.03 -1.45 10.00
C LEU A 205 -6.39 -2.92 9.76
N ALA A 206 -7.27 -3.50 10.59
CA ALA A 206 -7.73 -4.88 10.41
C ALA A 206 -8.41 -5.10 9.04
N GLN A 207 -9.26 -4.15 8.62
CA GLN A 207 -9.90 -4.18 7.31
C GLN A 207 -8.87 -4.10 6.17
N ASN A 208 -7.90 -3.18 6.28
CA ASN A 208 -6.82 -3.07 5.31
C ASN A 208 -5.99 -4.35 5.20
N LEU A 209 -5.61 -4.96 6.33
CA LEU A 209 -4.91 -6.24 6.32
C LEU A 209 -5.76 -7.32 5.65
N ALA A 210 -7.06 -7.40 5.95
CA ALA A 210 -7.94 -8.44 5.40
C ALA A 210 -8.02 -8.36 3.88
N MET A 211 -8.13 -7.16 3.33
CA MET A 211 -8.13 -6.95 1.88
C MET A 211 -6.80 -7.34 1.20
N ARG A 212 -5.67 -7.36 1.93
CA ARG A 212 -4.34 -7.60 1.37
C ARG A 212 -3.78 -9.00 1.61
N PHE A 213 -4.16 -9.63 2.72
CA PHE A 213 -3.58 -10.90 3.19
C PHE A 213 -4.59 -12.04 3.30
N ALA A 214 -5.86 -11.84 2.91
CA ALA A 214 -6.85 -12.93 2.78
C ALA A 214 -6.95 -13.41 1.32
N GLY A 215 -5.88 -13.98 0.77
CA GLY A 215 -5.91 -14.75 -0.47
C GLY A 215 -6.04 -16.25 -0.19
N PRO A 216 -6.49 -17.09 -1.15
CA PRO A 216 -6.75 -18.52 -0.93
C PRO A 216 -5.53 -19.38 -0.52
N GLN A 217 -4.33 -18.81 -0.53
CA GLN A 217 -3.06 -19.48 -0.18
C GLN A 217 -2.30 -18.78 0.96
N SER A 218 -2.80 -17.68 1.49
CA SER A 218 -2.21 -17.00 2.66
C SER A 218 -3.02 -17.35 3.89
N GLN A 219 -2.34 -17.68 5.00
CA GLN A 219 -2.99 -17.91 6.28
C GLN A 219 -3.95 -16.75 6.56
N THR A 220 -5.19 -17.06 6.90
CA THR A 220 -6.17 -16.01 7.18
C THR A 220 -5.69 -15.18 8.37
N ILE A 221 -6.08 -13.90 8.44
CA ILE A 221 -5.70 -13.06 9.60
C ILE A 221 -6.15 -13.70 10.92
N SER A 222 -7.30 -14.37 10.90
CA SER A 222 -7.80 -15.17 12.02
C SER A 222 -6.84 -16.30 12.41
N GLU A 223 -6.24 -17.01 11.45
CA GLU A 223 -5.23 -18.05 11.72
C GLU A 223 -3.94 -17.45 12.30
N MET A 224 -3.47 -16.31 11.78
CA MET A 224 -2.29 -15.62 12.32
C MET A 224 -2.53 -15.10 13.74
N LEU A 225 -3.72 -14.55 14.02
CA LEU A 225 -4.12 -14.09 15.35
C LEU A 225 -4.29 -15.24 16.33
N ALA A 226 -4.89 -16.36 15.91
CA ALA A 226 -5.10 -17.54 16.74
C ALA A 226 -3.77 -18.22 17.11
N LYS A 227 -2.84 -18.36 16.15
CA LYS A 227 -1.53 -18.96 16.39
C LYS A 227 -0.68 -18.16 17.39
N ASN A 228 -0.77 -16.83 17.35
CA ASN A 228 -0.03 -15.96 18.28
C ASN A 228 -0.72 -15.75 19.64
N SER A 229 -1.89 -16.37 19.87
CA SER A 229 -2.61 -16.32 21.14
C SER A 229 -2.49 -17.63 21.94
N ALA A 230 -1.88 -18.67 21.36
CA ALA A 230 -1.56 -19.89 22.08
C ALA A 230 -0.25 -19.70 22.86
N PRO A 231 -0.22 -19.93 24.19
CA PRO A 231 1.03 -20.02 24.92
C PRO A 231 1.81 -21.26 24.45
N ASN A 232 3.13 -21.12 24.27
CA ASN A 232 4.05 -22.23 24.05
C ASN A 232 4.07 -23.19 25.24
#